data_AF-U2D8T9-F1
#
_entry.id   AF-U2D8T9-F1
#
_cell.length_a   1.000
_cell.length_b   1.000
_cell.length_c   1.000
_cell.angle_alpha   90.00
_cell.angle_beta   90.00
_cell.angle_gamma   90.00
#
_symmetry.space_group_name_H-M   'P 1'
#
loop_
_entity.id
_entity.type
_entity.pdbx_description
1 polymer ?
#
loop_
_entity_poly.entity_id
_entity_poly.type
_entity_poly.pdbx_seq_one_letter_code
_entity_poly.pdbx_strand_id
1 'polypeptide(L)'
;MLTIKKKGVIYFIILIFIPILGFCGTSIVRRNNKDVDIYNTVKEAFLTDEGYSDELSKYMSEEVFKRTNIYNVYGLNSRSEYKKPFKVDFTLKEDSQKVNKDIVYVKMTYSVTITDSQKKDVGGSWNIPITFTVKKTGNQWYIIDKYEPA
;
A
#
# COMPACT_ATOMS: atom_id res chain seq x y z
N MET A 1 -52.09 13.55 48.17
CA MET A 1 -52.30 14.96 47.74
C MET A 1 -50.99 15.70 47.94
N LEU A 2 -50.43 16.25 46.86
CA LEU A 2 -49.07 16.80 46.77
C LEU A 2 -48.78 17.89 47.81
N THR A 3 -47.57 17.88 48.39
CA THR A 3 -46.70 19.07 48.32
C THR A 3 -45.22 18.76 48.58
N ILE A 4 -44.39 19.13 47.61
CA ILE A 4 -42.94 18.96 47.57
C ILE A 4 -42.26 20.01 48.46
N LYS A 5 -41.36 19.57 49.35
CA LYS A 5 -40.36 20.43 50.01
C LYS A 5 -39.06 19.64 50.20
N LYS A 6 -38.02 19.97 49.45
CA LYS A 6 -36.79 20.60 49.95
C LYS A 6 -35.75 20.68 48.84
N LYS A 7 -35.23 21.89 48.70
CA LYS A 7 -34.11 22.31 47.88
C LYS A 7 -32.92 21.37 48.08
N GLY A 8 -32.28 20.93 46.99
CA GLY A 8 -30.90 20.46 47.06
C GLY A 8 -30.56 19.18 46.32
N VAL A 9 -30.92 19.00 45.05
CA VAL A 9 -30.19 18.06 44.15
C VAL A 9 -30.31 18.52 42.69
N ILE A 10 -29.69 19.65 42.33
CA ILE A 10 -29.47 20.04 40.92
C ILE A 10 -28.00 20.46 40.77
N TYR A 11 -27.08 19.53 41.02
CA TYR A 11 -25.65 19.68 40.72
C TYR A 11 -25.00 18.33 40.44
N PHE A 12 -25.64 17.49 39.61
CA PHE A 12 -25.09 16.20 39.17
C PHE A 12 -25.05 16.02 37.65
N ILE A 13 -25.17 17.11 36.88
CA ILE A 13 -25.20 17.06 35.40
C ILE A 13 -24.05 17.86 34.74
N ILE A 14 -23.09 18.38 35.50
CA ILE A 14 -21.98 19.17 34.94
C ILE A 14 -20.64 18.59 35.39
N LEU A 15 -20.27 17.40 34.88
CA LEU A 15 -18.86 16.94 34.96
C LEU A 15 -18.49 15.83 33.97
N ILE A 16 -19.16 15.73 32.82
CA ILE A 16 -18.72 14.87 31.70
C ILE A 16 -18.85 15.65 30.40
N PHE A 17 -18.11 16.74 30.28
CA PHE A 17 -17.76 17.35 29.00
C PHE A 17 -16.35 17.93 29.16
N ILE A 18 -15.37 17.03 29.21
CA ILE A 18 -14.00 17.40 28.82
C ILE A 18 -13.97 17.21 27.31
N PRO A 19 -14.02 18.28 26.49
CA PRO A 19 -13.59 18.15 25.11
C PRO A 19 -12.12 17.77 25.17
N ILE A 20 -11.80 16.53 24.80
CA ILE A 20 -10.42 16.09 24.62
C ILE A 20 -9.82 17.06 23.61
N LEU A 21 -8.95 17.92 24.16
CA LEU A 21 -8.15 18.90 23.46
C LEU A 21 -7.54 18.23 22.24
N GLY A 22 -7.59 18.95 21.13
CA GLY A 22 -7.20 18.47 19.81
C GLY A 22 -5.90 17.69 19.85
N PHE A 23 -6.00 16.40 19.55
CA PHE A 23 -4.88 15.69 18.96
C PHE A 23 -4.81 16.13 17.50
N CYS A 24 -4.37 17.36 17.28
CA CYS A 24 -3.66 17.69 16.06
C CYS A 24 -2.33 16.92 16.17
N GLY A 25 -2.42 15.62 15.90
CA GLY A 25 -1.25 14.83 15.59
C GLY A 25 -0.74 15.39 14.29
N THR A 26 0.11 16.41 14.35
CA THR A 26 1.17 16.52 13.36
C THR A 26 1.96 15.23 13.54
N SER A 27 1.58 14.20 12.80
CA SER A 27 2.48 13.11 12.51
C SER A 27 3.74 13.81 12.04
N ILE A 28 4.81 13.68 12.84
CA ILE A 28 6.14 14.04 12.40
C ILE A 28 6.36 13.12 11.21
N VAL A 29 6.06 13.62 10.02
CA VAL A 29 6.50 13.00 8.78
C VAL A 29 8.00 13.08 8.91
N ARG A 30 8.61 11.99 9.39
CA ARG A 30 10.02 11.75 9.15
C ARG A 30 10.14 11.86 7.65
N ARG A 31 10.65 13.00 7.17
CA ARG A 31 11.09 13.13 5.79
C ARG A 31 12.23 12.13 5.68
N ASN A 32 11.90 10.90 5.34
CA ASN A 32 12.87 10.04 4.68
C ASN A 32 13.24 10.86 3.45
N ASN A 33 14.49 11.30 3.37
CA ASN A 33 15.04 12.02 2.22
C ASN A 33 15.08 11.04 1.05
N LYS A 34 13.90 10.72 0.51
CA LYS A 34 13.72 9.90 -0.68
C LYS A 34 13.95 10.80 -1.88
N ASP A 35 14.77 10.34 -2.82
CA ASP A 35 15.01 11.05 -4.08
C ASP A 35 13.79 10.94 -5.01
N VAL A 36 13.10 9.79 -4.94
CA VAL A 36 11.86 9.53 -5.68
C VAL A 36 10.81 8.87 -4.78
N ASP A 37 9.53 9.12 -5.06
CA ASP A 37 8.43 8.38 -4.44
C ASP A 37 7.68 7.59 -5.50
N ILE A 38 7.89 6.26 -5.48
CA ILE A 38 7.22 5.32 -6.40
C ILE A 38 6.32 4.34 -5.63
N TYR A 39 6.16 4.50 -4.31
CA TYR A 39 5.57 3.47 -3.45
C TYR A 39 4.12 3.15 -3.87
N ASN A 40 3.30 4.17 -4.07
CA ASN A 40 1.90 4.00 -4.44
C ASN A 40 1.75 3.36 -5.82
N THR A 41 2.52 3.82 -6.80
CA THR A 41 2.53 3.26 -8.16
C THR A 41 2.93 1.79 -8.16
N VAL A 42 3.99 1.43 -7.44
CA VAL A 42 4.43 0.03 -7.31
C VAL A 42 3.35 -0.81 -6.61
N LYS A 43 2.79 -0.31 -5.51
CA LYS A 43 1.71 -0.99 -4.78
C LYS A 43 0.48 -1.22 -5.66
N GLU A 44 0.08 -0.23 -6.45
CA GLU A 44 -1.02 -0.34 -7.41
C GLU A 44 -0.72 -1.39 -8.48
N ALA A 45 0.49 -1.36 -9.06
CA ALA A 45 0.91 -2.34 -10.07
C ALA A 45 0.90 -3.78 -9.54
N PHE A 46 1.28 -3.99 -8.27
CA PHE A 46 1.17 -5.30 -7.63
C PHE A 46 -0.29 -5.78 -7.51
N LEU A 47 -1.21 -4.88 -7.15
CA LEU A 47 -2.52 -5.26 -6.62
C LEU A 47 -3.69 -5.12 -7.59
N THR A 48 -3.57 -4.34 -8.66
CA THR A 48 -4.68 -4.15 -9.61
C THR A 48 -5.03 -5.46 -10.32
N ASP A 49 -6.32 -5.77 -10.39
CA ASP A 49 -6.89 -6.87 -11.16
C ASP A 49 -7.44 -6.42 -12.53
N GLU A 50 -7.46 -5.10 -12.79
CA GLU A 50 -7.92 -4.49 -14.04
C GLU A 50 -6.89 -4.56 -15.18
N GLY A 51 -5.65 -4.96 -14.87
CA GLY A 51 -4.56 -5.04 -15.84
C GLY A 51 -3.80 -3.71 -15.98
N TYR A 52 -3.11 -3.55 -17.12
CA TYR A 52 -2.26 -2.39 -17.38
C TYR A 52 -3.10 -1.22 -17.89
N SER A 53 -3.14 -0.13 -17.12
CA SER A 53 -3.98 1.04 -17.40
C SER A 53 -3.21 2.19 -18.03
N ASP A 54 -3.94 3.11 -18.67
CA ASP A 54 -3.38 4.36 -19.19
C ASP A 54 -2.74 5.21 -18.08
N GLU A 55 -3.26 5.14 -16.85
CA GLU A 55 -2.67 5.86 -15.70
C GLU A 55 -1.33 5.24 -15.29
N LEU A 56 -1.26 3.91 -15.14
CA LEU A 56 0.00 3.21 -14.86
C LEU A 56 1.04 3.42 -15.96
N SER A 57 0.60 3.56 -17.21
CA SER A 57 1.48 3.80 -18.36
C SER A 57 2.28 5.09 -18.28
N LYS A 58 1.84 6.06 -17.47
CA LYS A 58 2.57 7.31 -17.21
C LYS A 58 3.79 7.11 -16.31
N TYR A 59 3.85 6.01 -15.56
CA TYR A 59 4.85 5.81 -14.50
C TYR A 59 5.68 4.54 -14.66
N MET A 60 5.26 3.55 -15.45
CA MET A 60 6.02 2.32 -15.71
C MET A 60 5.71 1.74 -17.07
N SER A 61 6.59 0.89 -17.59
CA SER A 61 6.33 0.17 -18.83
C SER A 61 5.40 -1.03 -18.60
N GLU A 62 4.71 -1.47 -19.65
CA GLU A 62 3.84 -2.65 -19.61
C GLU A 62 4.64 -3.91 -19.24
N GLU A 63 5.89 -4.00 -19.68
CA GLU A 63 6.77 -5.11 -19.34
C GLU A 63 7.07 -5.16 -17.83
N VAL A 64 7.42 -4.02 -17.24
CA VAL A 64 7.62 -3.91 -15.78
C VAL A 64 6.34 -4.24 -15.04
N PHE A 65 5.19 -3.74 -15.50
CA PHE A 65 3.89 -4.06 -14.92
C PHE A 65 3.61 -5.57 -14.95
N LYS A 66 3.73 -6.21 -16.12
CA LYS A 66 3.47 -7.65 -16.30
C LYS A 66 4.31 -8.50 -15.38
N ARG A 67 5.58 -8.13 -15.21
CA ARG A 67 6.50 -8.80 -14.31
C ARG A 67 6.16 -8.54 -12.84
N THR A 68 5.55 -7.41 -12.49
CA THR A 68 5.25 -6.99 -11.10
C THR A 68 3.90 -7.50 -10.59
N ASN A 69 2.88 -7.48 -11.45
CA ASN A 69 1.50 -7.73 -11.08
C ASN A 69 1.27 -9.18 -10.65
N ILE A 70 0.67 -9.39 -9.48
CA ILE A 70 0.50 -10.74 -8.90
C ILE A 70 -0.45 -11.60 -9.73
N TYR A 71 -1.46 -11.01 -10.38
CA TYR A 71 -2.41 -11.76 -11.21
C TYR A 71 -1.73 -12.34 -12.45
N ASN A 72 -0.76 -11.60 -13.00
CA ASN A 72 0.08 -12.07 -14.10
C ASN A 72 1.11 -13.11 -13.64
N VAL A 73 1.89 -12.81 -12.59
CA VAL A 73 2.97 -13.69 -12.11
C VAL A 73 2.46 -15.05 -11.64
N TYR A 74 1.33 -15.08 -10.91
CA TYR A 74 0.73 -16.33 -10.43
C TYR A 74 -0.29 -16.92 -11.41
N GLY A 75 -0.54 -16.27 -12.55
CA GLY A 75 -1.52 -16.72 -13.55
C GLY A 75 -2.94 -16.84 -13.00
N LEU A 76 -3.35 -15.98 -12.05
CA LEU A 76 -4.59 -16.16 -11.29
C LEU A 76 -5.85 -16.23 -12.16
N ASN A 77 -5.83 -15.58 -13.33
CA ASN A 77 -6.96 -15.55 -14.25
C ASN A 77 -7.07 -16.79 -15.15
N SER A 78 -6.01 -17.59 -15.30
CA SER A 78 -6.00 -18.79 -16.15
C SER A 78 -6.19 -20.11 -15.38
N ARG A 79 -6.24 -20.05 -14.04
CA ARG A 79 -6.29 -21.22 -13.17
C ARG A 79 -7.72 -21.55 -12.73
N SER A 80 -8.33 -22.53 -13.38
CA SER A 80 -9.70 -22.98 -13.13
C SER A 80 -9.86 -23.76 -11.82
N GLU A 81 -8.75 -24.21 -11.23
CA GLU A 81 -8.72 -24.97 -9.98
C GLU A 81 -8.93 -24.12 -8.70
N TYR A 82 -9.03 -22.79 -8.83
CA TYR A 82 -9.25 -21.85 -7.73
C TYR A 82 -10.51 -21.03 -7.92
N LYS A 83 -11.16 -20.65 -6.82
CA LYS A 83 -12.41 -19.88 -6.86
C LYS A 83 -12.20 -18.40 -6.55
N LYS A 84 -12.70 -17.54 -7.45
CA LYS A 84 -12.78 -16.10 -7.23
C LYS A 84 -13.81 -15.74 -6.13
N PRO A 85 -13.74 -14.55 -5.51
CA PRO A 85 -12.63 -13.60 -5.58
C PRO A 85 -11.38 -14.12 -4.85
N PHE A 86 -10.22 -13.67 -5.29
CA PHE A 86 -8.97 -13.92 -4.57
C PHE A 86 -8.83 -12.93 -3.41
N LYS A 87 -8.39 -13.44 -2.26
CA LYS A 87 -7.97 -12.61 -1.14
C LYS A 87 -6.45 -12.51 -1.16
N VAL A 88 -5.96 -11.28 -1.24
CA VAL A 88 -4.54 -10.95 -1.28
C VAL A 88 -4.17 -10.24 0.02
N ASP A 89 -3.28 -10.86 0.79
CA ASP A 89 -2.58 -10.20 1.88
C ASP A 89 -1.22 -9.73 1.34
N PHE A 90 -0.97 -8.43 1.36
CA PHE A 90 0.20 -7.83 0.72
C PHE A 90 0.85 -6.78 1.62
N THR A 91 2.16 -6.91 1.76
CA THR A 91 3.00 -5.91 2.42
C THR A 91 4.08 -5.45 1.46
N LEU A 92 4.34 -4.15 1.46
CA LEU A 92 5.45 -3.54 0.73
C LEU A 92 6.14 -2.57 1.68
N LYS A 93 7.47 -2.61 1.67
CA LYS A 93 8.28 -1.70 2.45
C LYS A 93 9.42 -1.23 1.58
N GLU A 94 9.63 0.09 1.53
CA GLU A 94 10.86 0.63 0.96
C GLU A 94 11.99 0.53 1.99
N ASP A 95 13.13 -0.03 1.57
CA ASP A 95 14.28 -0.23 2.45
C ASP A 95 15.36 0.83 2.23
N SER A 96 15.63 1.19 0.98
CA SER A 96 16.69 2.17 0.65
C SER A 96 16.59 2.67 -0.78
N GLN A 97 17.21 3.82 -1.04
CA GLN A 97 17.44 4.32 -2.40
C GLN A 97 18.94 4.52 -2.65
N LYS A 98 19.36 4.34 -3.90
CA LYS A 98 20.71 4.66 -4.36
C LYS A 98 20.62 5.47 -5.65
N VAL A 99 21.23 6.64 -5.66
CA VAL A 99 21.31 7.50 -6.84
C VAL A 99 22.61 7.23 -7.60
N ASN A 100 22.52 7.14 -8.91
CA ASN A 100 23.66 7.14 -9.82
C ASN A 100 23.33 8.00 -11.05
N LYS A 101 23.84 9.24 -11.07
CA LYS A 101 23.50 10.26 -12.06
C LYS A 101 21.98 10.45 -12.13
N ASP A 102 21.37 10.22 -13.28
CA ASP A 102 19.93 10.41 -13.53
C ASP A 102 19.09 9.15 -13.27
N ILE A 103 19.70 8.13 -12.65
CA ILE A 103 19.05 6.86 -12.32
C ILE A 103 18.98 6.70 -10.81
N VAL A 104 17.79 6.34 -10.32
CA VAL A 104 17.55 6.01 -8.91
C VAL A 104 17.16 4.54 -8.81
N TYR A 105 17.89 3.80 -7.99
CA TYR A 105 17.58 2.41 -7.65
C TYR A 105 16.83 2.39 -6.34
N VAL A 106 15.57 1.97 -6.37
CA VAL A 106 14.70 1.91 -5.19
C VAL A 106 14.59 0.45 -4.76
N LYS A 107 15.19 0.11 -3.62
CA LYS A 107 15.11 -1.22 -3.04
C LYS A 107 13.92 -1.28 -2.09
N MET A 108 13.07 -2.26 -2.32
CA MET A 108 11.92 -2.57 -1.49
C MET A 108 11.95 -4.05 -1.09
N THR A 109 11.18 -4.39 -0.07
CA THR A 109 10.89 -5.78 0.31
C THR A 109 9.38 -5.95 0.31
N TYR A 110 8.90 -7.01 -0.36
CA TYR A 110 7.49 -7.35 -0.38
C TYR A 110 7.23 -8.74 0.19
N SER A 111 6.01 -8.91 0.68
CA SER A 111 5.44 -10.23 0.97
C SER A 111 4.02 -10.26 0.43
N VAL A 112 3.62 -11.41 -0.10
CA VAL A 112 2.27 -11.64 -0.60
C VAL A 112 1.80 -13.04 -0.20
N THR A 113 0.54 -13.15 0.19
CA THR A 113 -0.15 -14.42 0.38
C THR A 113 -1.50 -14.34 -0.31
N ILE A 114 -1.79 -15.34 -1.14
CA ILE A 114 -2.96 -15.36 -2.01
C ILE A 114 -3.78 -16.60 -1.64
N THR A 115 -5.03 -16.36 -1.28
CA THR A 115 -6.02 -17.40 -0.99
C THR A 115 -7.24 -17.21 -1.88
N ASP A 116 -7.91 -18.31 -2.21
CA ASP A 116 -9.15 -18.27 -2.95
C ASP A 116 -10.36 -18.03 -2.00
N SER A 117 -11.57 -17.90 -2.56
CA SER A 117 -12.78 -17.64 -1.76
C SER A 117 -13.17 -18.79 -0.81
N GLN A 118 -12.60 -19.98 -1.00
CA GLN A 118 -12.76 -21.13 -0.12
C GLN A 118 -11.60 -21.28 0.88
N LYS A 119 -10.73 -20.27 0.98
CA LYS A 119 -9.51 -20.26 1.83
C LYS A 119 -8.47 -21.30 1.40
N LYS A 120 -8.50 -21.75 0.15
CA LYS A 120 -7.45 -22.59 -0.41
C LYS A 120 -6.24 -21.73 -0.74
N ASP A 121 -5.05 -22.19 -0.39
CA ASP A 121 -3.80 -21.52 -0.72
C ASP A 121 -3.55 -21.58 -2.23
N VAL A 122 -3.32 -20.43 -2.84
CA VAL A 122 -3.02 -20.28 -4.27
C VAL A 122 -1.52 -20.09 -4.49
N GLY A 123 -0.89 -19.32 -3.62
CA GLY A 123 0.54 -19.02 -3.69
C GLY A 123 0.92 -17.83 -2.81
N GLY A 124 2.22 -17.56 -2.74
CA GLY A 124 2.75 -16.45 -1.98
C GLY A 124 4.27 -16.42 -1.99
N SER A 125 4.80 -15.27 -1.61
CA SER A 125 6.23 -15.06 -1.38
C SER A 125 6.42 -14.23 -0.13
N TRP A 126 7.50 -14.47 0.63
CA TRP A 126 7.73 -13.79 1.91
C TRP A 126 9.11 -13.14 1.95
N ASN A 127 9.14 -11.87 2.33
CA ASN A 127 10.36 -11.08 2.49
C ASN A 127 11.23 -11.06 1.23
N ILE A 128 10.61 -10.91 0.08
CA ILE A 128 11.31 -10.88 -1.21
C ILE A 128 11.87 -9.48 -1.45
N PRO A 129 13.20 -9.33 -1.56
CA PRO A 129 13.78 -8.06 -1.98
C PRO A 129 13.54 -7.84 -3.47
N ILE A 130 13.13 -6.63 -3.83
CA ILE A 130 12.94 -6.18 -5.21
C ILE A 130 13.60 -4.82 -5.38
N THR A 131 14.26 -4.61 -6.52
CA THR A 131 14.87 -3.32 -6.87
C THR A 131 14.21 -2.79 -8.13
N PHE A 132 13.69 -1.57 -8.06
CA PHE A 132 13.17 -0.84 -9.20
C PHE A 132 14.20 0.15 -9.71
N THR A 133 14.42 0.17 -11.02
CA THR A 133 15.25 1.17 -11.69
C THR A 133 14.35 2.30 -12.18
N VAL A 134 14.58 3.50 -11.66
CA VAL A 134 13.78 4.68 -11.95
C VAL A 134 14.64 5.69 -12.70
N LYS A 135 14.12 6.22 -13.80
CA LYS A 135 14.78 7.25 -14.61
C LYS A 135 13.85 8.45 -14.75
N LYS A 136 14.44 9.64 -14.86
CA LYS A 136 13.67 10.84 -15.18
C LYS A 136 13.35 10.88 -16.67
N THR A 137 12.08 11.02 -17.02
CA THR A 137 11.58 11.18 -18.38
C THR A 137 10.79 12.49 -18.43
N GLY A 138 11.44 13.53 -18.98
CA GLY A 138 10.91 14.89 -18.89
C GLY A 138 10.81 15.36 -17.43
N ASN A 139 9.60 15.69 -16.97
CA ASN A 139 9.35 16.18 -15.61
C ASN A 139 8.86 15.08 -14.65
N GLN A 140 8.77 13.83 -15.10
CA GLN A 140 8.24 12.72 -14.30
C GLN A 140 9.28 11.62 -14.10
N TRP A 141 9.15 10.91 -12.98
CA TRP A 141 9.91 9.70 -12.71
C TRP A 141 9.20 8.50 -13.32
N TYR A 142 9.96 7.64 -13.97
CA TYR A 142 9.45 6.48 -14.70
C TYR A 142 10.24 5.23 -14.36
N ILE A 143 9.53 4.16 -14.03
CA ILE A 143 10.09 2.86 -13.68
C ILE A 143 10.38 2.10 -14.98
N ILE A 144 11.66 1.93 -15.28
CA ILE A 144 12.11 1.32 -16.54
C ILE A 144 12.48 -0.15 -16.41
N ASP A 145 12.79 -0.61 -15.20
CA ASP A 145 13.14 -2.00 -14.96
C ASP A 145 12.85 -2.42 -13.51
N LYS A 146 12.79 -3.73 -13.30
CA LYS A 146 12.72 -4.38 -12.00
C LYS A 146 13.67 -5.56 -11.94
N TYR A 147 14.25 -5.76 -10.76
CA TYR A 147 15.13 -6.89 -10.48
C TYR A 147 14.75 -7.53 -9.15
N GLU A 148 14.58 -8.85 -9.16
CA GLU A 148 14.43 -9.71 -7.98
C GLU A 148 15.61 -10.70 -8.02
N PRO A 149 16.36 -10.89 -6.91
CA PRO A 149 17.38 -11.92 -6.86
C PRO A 149 16.73 -13.31 -6.93
N ALA A 150 17.38 -14.21 -7.66
CA ALA A 150 16.96 -15.59 -7.83
C ALA A 150 17.16 -16.43 -6.55
#